data_AF-A0A6B3HUG2-F1
#
_entry.id   AF-A0A6B3HUG2-F1
#
_cell.length_a   1.000
_cell.length_b   1.000
_cell.length_c   1.000
_cell.angle_alpha   90.00
_cell.angle_beta   90.00
_cell.angle_gamma   90.00
#
_symmetry.space_group_name_H-M   'P 1'
#
loop_
_entity.id
_entity.type
_entity.pdbx_description
1 polymer ?
#
loop_
_entity_poly.entity_id
_entity_poly.type
_entity_poly.pdbx_seq_one_letter_code
_entity_poly.pdbx_strand_id
1 'polypeptide(L)'
;VVMGGIGLPGGAVYIERARIHGRWKHSLISAAGPLTNVAFAVVCTAPFWLDALDGVPPAFQYALAFLAMLQVTAAILNSLPIPGLDGYGVIEPWLSYRIRRQVEPIAPFGLIAVFAILWIPAVNIAFFDAIDALLGVLGVDDLQRYCGYDLYRFWKAFFGEQNPGCAV
;
A
#
# COMPACT_ATOMS: atom_id res chain seq x y z
N VAL A 1 27.14 -25.87 3.77
CA VAL A 1 27.87 -24.88 2.95
C VAL A 1 27.39 -23.51 3.40
N VAL A 2 27.83 -22.99 4.55
CA VAL A 2 29.18 -22.47 4.88
C VAL A 2 29.55 -21.29 3.96
N MET A 3 29.41 -20.09 4.53
CA MET A 3 29.92 -18.78 4.10
C MET A 3 29.37 -18.17 2.80
N GLY A 4 28.56 -17.12 2.96
CA GLY A 4 28.14 -16.22 1.87
C GLY A 4 26.63 -16.04 1.73
N GLY A 5 25.94 -15.74 2.83
CA GLY A 5 24.49 -15.47 2.90
C GLY A 5 24.04 -14.16 2.25
N ILE A 6 24.57 -13.86 1.06
CA ILE A 6 24.06 -12.81 0.18
C ILE A 6 23.51 -13.54 -1.04
N GLY A 7 22.20 -13.76 -1.07
CA GLY A 7 21.51 -14.13 -2.28
C GLY A 7 21.55 -12.94 -3.23
N LEU A 8 22.64 -12.76 -3.97
CA LEU A 8 22.63 -11.92 -5.15
C LEU A 8 21.82 -12.69 -6.19
N PRO A 9 20.57 -12.27 -6.50
CA PRO A 9 19.83 -12.90 -7.58
C PRO A 9 20.60 -12.61 -8.86
N GLY A 10 20.90 -13.68 -9.58
CA GLY A 10 21.64 -13.66 -10.82
C GLY A 10 20.96 -12.83 -11.91
N GLY A 11 21.81 -12.29 -12.79
CA GLY A 11 21.43 -11.91 -14.14
C GLY A 11 20.73 -10.56 -14.27
N ALA A 12 21.49 -9.47 -14.23
CA ALA A 12 21.07 -8.21 -14.83
C ALA A 12 20.97 -8.39 -16.36
N VAL A 13 19.85 -8.93 -16.83
CA VAL A 13 19.48 -8.93 -18.24
C VAL A 13 18.90 -7.55 -18.55
N TYR A 14 19.72 -6.71 -19.17
CA TYR A 14 19.27 -5.45 -19.76
C TYR A 14 18.31 -5.78 -20.91
N ILE A 15 17.02 -5.56 -20.68
CA ILE A 15 16.02 -5.58 -21.76
C ILE A 15 16.05 -4.20 -22.44
N GLU A 16 16.53 -4.17 -23.68
CA GLU A 16 16.47 -3.02 -24.57
C GLU A 16 15.02 -2.62 -24.87
N ARG A 17 14.55 -1.53 -24.25
CA ARG A 17 13.19 -0.98 -24.43
C ARG A 17 13.11 0.07 -25.54
N ALA A 18 13.69 -0.20 -26.71
CA ALA A 18 13.75 0.77 -27.81
C ALA A 18 12.59 0.72 -28.83
N ARG A 19 11.45 0.04 -28.57
CA ARG A 19 10.47 -0.22 -29.65
C ARG A 19 8.96 -0.22 -29.36
N ILE A 20 8.46 0.44 -28.31
CA ILE A 20 6.99 0.51 -28.11
C ILE A 20 6.49 1.95 -28.22
N HIS A 21 5.85 2.23 -29.36
CA HIS A 21 5.14 3.47 -29.67
C HIS A 21 3.71 3.43 -29.11
N GLY A 22 3.34 4.41 -28.29
CA GLY A 22 1.93 4.68 -27.96
C GLY A 22 1.71 5.42 -26.63
N ARG A 23 1.54 6.74 -26.68
CA ARG A 23 1.38 7.63 -25.49
C ARG A 23 0.19 7.27 -24.59
N TRP A 24 -0.86 6.68 -25.15
CA TRP A 24 -2.07 6.26 -24.43
C TRP A 24 -1.99 4.87 -23.81
N LYS A 25 -1.23 3.95 -24.43
CA LYS A 25 -1.04 2.58 -23.91
C LYS A 25 -0.15 2.56 -22.66
N HIS A 26 0.80 3.50 -22.55
CA HIS A 26 1.64 3.62 -21.35
C HIS A 26 0.88 4.14 -20.12
N SER A 27 -0.04 5.11 -20.25
CA SER A 27 -0.90 5.54 -19.13
C SER A 27 -1.84 4.42 -18.66
N LEU A 28 -2.44 3.66 -19.58
CA LEU A 28 -3.35 2.56 -19.24
C LEU A 28 -2.62 1.37 -18.59
N ILE A 29 -1.41 1.05 -19.04
CA ILE A 29 -0.57 0.01 -18.43
C ILE A 29 -0.06 0.45 -17.06
N SER A 30 0.30 1.73 -16.87
CA SER A 30 0.72 2.25 -15.56
C SER A 30 -0.45 2.42 -14.59
N ALA A 31 -1.68 2.67 -15.09
CA ALA A 31 -2.88 2.69 -14.27
C ALA A 31 -3.29 1.29 -13.78
N ALA A 32 -2.79 0.21 -14.41
CA ALA A 32 -3.07 -1.15 -13.97
C ALA A 32 -2.54 -1.42 -12.55
N GLY A 33 -1.39 -0.86 -12.17
CA GLY A 33 -0.86 -1.00 -10.80
C GLY A 33 -1.80 -0.44 -9.74
N PRO A 34 -2.13 0.87 -9.76
CA PRO A 34 -3.06 1.47 -8.80
C PRO A 34 -4.45 0.82 -8.85
N LEU A 35 -4.97 0.49 -10.04
CA LEU A 35 -6.27 -0.18 -10.18
C LEU A 35 -6.28 -1.60 -9.60
N THR A 36 -5.20 -2.37 -9.74
CA THR A 36 -5.11 -3.70 -9.11
C THR A 36 -5.09 -3.59 -7.59
N ASN A 37 -4.34 -2.63 -7.01
CA ASN A 37 -4.36 -2.41 -5.56
C ASN A 37 -5.74 -1.98 -5.05
N VAL A 38 -6.44 -1.10 -5.79
CA VAL A 38 -7.82 -0.74 -5.46
C VAL A 38 -8.75 -1.95 -5.56
N ALA A 39 -8.63 -2.77 -6.60
CA ALA A 39 -9.43 -3.99 -6.75
C ALA A 39 -9.19 -4.97 -5.61
N PHE A 40 -7.94 -5.17 -5.19
CA PHE A 40 -7.59 -6.00 -4.03
C PHE A 40 -8.17 -5.42 -2.73
N ALA A 41 -8.08 -4.10 -2.53
CA ALA A 41 -8.68 -3.44 -1.38
C ALA A 41 -10.20 -3.71 -1.32
N VAL A 42 -10.90 -3.54 -2.45
CA VAL A 42 -12.34 -3.82 -2.57
C VAL A 42 -12.66 -5.28 -2.26
N VAL A 43 -11.89 -6.23 -2.80
CA VAL A 43 -12.09 -7.66 -2.53
C VAL A 43 -11.84 -8.00 -1.06
N CYS A 44 -10.82 -7.41 -0.42
CA CYS A 44 -10.53 -7.61 0.99
C CYS A 44 -11.57 -6.99 1.92
N THR A 45 -12.16 -5.85 1.53
CA THR A 45 -13.27 -5.25 2.29
C THR A 45 -14.62 -5.86 1.97
N ALA A 46 -14.72 -6.65 0.90
CA ALA A 46 -16.00 -7.17 0.44
C ALA A 46 -16.75 -8.04 1.45
N PRO A 47 -16.10 -8.84 2.31
CA PRO A 47 -16.82 -9.60 3.33
C PRO A 47 -17.49 -8.73 4.40
N PHE A 48 -16.96 -7.52 4.66
CA PHE A 48 -17.48 -6.62 5.70
C PHE A 48 -18.79 -5.96 5.27
N TRP A 49 -18.85 -5.37 4.08
CA TRP A 49 -20.06 -4.68 3.60
C TRP A 49 -21.17 -5.62 3.07
N LEU A 50 -20.88 -6.92 2.89
CA LEU A 50 -21.81 -7.93 2.39
C LEU A 50 -22.39 -8.76 3.56
N ASP A 51 -22.05 -8.40 4.80
CA ASP A 51 -22.41 -9.16 6.01
C ASP A 51 -22.02 -10.65 5.93
N ALA A 52 -20.93 -10.95 5.23
CA ALA A 52 -20.47 -12.33 4.98
C ALA A 52 -19.55 -12.86 6.09
N LEU A 53 -19.48 -12.17 7.23
CA LEU A 53 -18.63 -12.52 8.38
C LEU A 53 -19.38 -13.29 9.48
N ASP A 54 -20.68 -13.53 9.30
CA ASP A 54 -21.49 -14.32 10.21
C ASP A 54 -20.92 -15.75 10.36
N GLY A 55 -20.58 -16.13 11.60
CA GLY A 55 -20.01 -17.43 11.93
C GLY A 55 -18.50 -17.57 11.72
N VAL A 56 -17.81 -16.51 11.26
CA VAL A 56 -16.36 -16.51 11.09
C VAL A 56 -15.65 -16.25 12.44
N PRO A 57 -14.58 -16.98 12.80
CA PRO A 57 -13.85 -16.75 14.04
C PRO A 57 -13.33 -15.30 14.16
N PRO A 58 -13.42 -14.66 15.35
CA PRO A 58 -13.00 -13.26 15.55
C PRO A 58 -11.55 -12.98 15.12
N ALA A 59 -10.64 -13.92 15.38
CA ALA A 59 -9.23 -13.81 14.96
C ALA A 59 -9.08 -13.65 13.43
N PHE A 60 -9.90 -14.35 12.65
CA PHE A 60 -9.89 -14.24 11.19
C PHE A 60 -10.51 -12.91 10.73
N GLN A 61 -11.56 -12.43 11.40
CA GLN A 61 -12.15 -11.11 11.12
C GLN A 61 -11.13 -10.00 11.35
N TYR A 62 -10.35 -10.06 12.43
CA TYR A 62 -9.29 -9.09 12.73
C TYR A 62 -8.13 -9.17 11.73
N ALA A 63 -7.73 -10.37 11.33
CA ALA A 63 -6.73 -10.58 10.28
C ALA A 63 -7.17 -9.99 8.93
N LEU A 64 -8.43 -10.22 8.56
CA LEU A 64 -9.00 -9.69 7.33
C LEU A 64 -9.11 -8.15 7.37
N ALA A 65 -9.50 -7.58 8.52
CA ALA A 65 -9.58 -6.14 8.71
C ALA A 65 -8.20 -5.48 8.59
N PHE A 66 -7.16 -6.11 9.17
CA PHE A 66 -5.79 -5.65 9.02
C PHE A 66 -5.28 -5.77 7.57
N LEU A 67 -5.56 -6.88 6.89
CA LEU A 67 -5.23 -7.03 5.47
C LEU A 67 -5.91 -5.96 4.61
N ALA A 68 -7.19 -5.68 4.87
CA ALA A 68 -7.91 -4.60 4.19
C ALA A 68 -7.24 -3.23 4.43
N MET A 69 -6.82 -2.94 5.67
CA MET A 69 -6.06 -1.73 5.99
C MET A 69 -4.76 -1.63 5.22
N LEU A 70 -3.99 -2.72 5.11
CA LEU A 70 -2.75 -2.74 4.32
C LEU A 70 -3.02 -2.51 2.83
N GLN A 71 -4.05 -3.13 2.27
CA GLN A 71 -4.39 -2.98 0.85
C GLN A 71 -4.87 -1.57 0.53
N VAL A 72 -5.72 -0.97 1.38
CA VAL A 72 -6.14 0.43 1.23
C VAL A 72 -4.94 1.37 1.32
N THR A 73 -4.05 1.16 2.30
CA THR A 73 -2.81 1.94 2.43
C THR A 73 -1.94 1.82 1.17
N ALA A 74 -1.73 0.60 0.68
CA ALA A 74 -0.96 0.35 -0.54
C ALA A 74 -1.61 0.97 -1.78
N ALA A 75 -2.94 0.91 -1.89
CA ALA A 75 -3.69 1.54 -2.98
C ALA A 75 -3.51 3.07 -2.97
N ILE A 76 -3.63 3.70 -1.79
CA ILE A 76 -3.42 5.16 -1.65
C ILE A 76 -1.97 5.51 -2.01
N LEU A 77 -0.98 4.85 -1.40
CA LEU A 77 0.44 5.15 -1.66
C LEU A 77 0.80 4.93 -3.13
N ASN A 78 0.34 3.84 -3.75
CA ASN A 78 0.59 3.56 -5.15
C ASN A 78 -0.23 4.47 -6.09
N SER A 79 -1.27 5.14 -5.60
CA SER A 79 -1.98 6.18 -6.37
C SER A 79 -1.32 7.56 -6.31
N LEU A 80 -0.40 7.79 -5.35
CA LEU A 80 0.27 9.08 -5.22
C LEU A 80 1.12 9.39 -6.46
N PRO A 81 1.12 10.64 -6.93
CA PRO A 81 1.82 11.07 -8.14
C PRO A 81 3.32 11.29 -7.87
N ILE A 82 3.98 10.33 -7.22
CA ILE A 82 5.35 10.45 -6.74
C ILE A 82 6.27 9.60 -7.62
N PRO A 83 7.33 10.19 -8.20
CA PRO A 83 8.21 9.48 -9.12
C PRO A 83 8.86 8.28 -8.44
N GLY A 84 8.78 7.10 -9.06
CA GLY A 84 9.19 5.83 -8.46
C GLY A 84 8.04 5.00 -7.89
N LEU A 85 6.83 5.55 -7.76
CA LEU A 85 5.59 4.84 -7.45
C LEU A 85 4.69 4.74 -8.71
N ASP A 86 3.83 3.72 -8.75
CA ASP A 86 3.02 3.40 -9.93
C ASP A 86 2.10 4.56 -10.39
N GLY A 87 1.61 5.37 -9.45
CA GLY A 87 0.73 6.52 -9.69
C GLY A 87 1.41 7.63 -10.50
N TYR A 88 2.73 7.75 -10.45
CA TYR A 88 3.47 8.71 -11.27
C TYR A 88 3.37 8.38 -12.76
N GLY A 89 3.39 7.10 -13.15
CA GLY A 89 3.30 6.72 -14.56
C GLY A 89 1.93 6.97 -15.19
N VAL A 90 0.89 7.25 -14.38
CA VAL A 90 -0.41 7.74 -14.88
C VAL A 90 -0.30 9.18 -15.38
N ILE A 91 0.46 10.03 -14.66
CA ILE A 91 0.62 11.47 -14.93
C ILE A 91 1.83 11.76 -15.82
N GLU A 92 2.82 10.87 -15.85
CA GLU A 92 4.04 10.98 -16.65
C GLU A 92 3.79 11.40 -18.12
N PRO A 93 2.74 10.90 -18.82
CA PRO A 93 2.49 11.27 -20.21
C PRO A 93 1.93 12.70 -20.40
N TRP A 94 1.41 13.30 -19.32
CA TRP A 94 0.91 14.67 -19.28
C TRP A 94 1.99 15.68 -18.88
N LEU A 95 3.14 15.20 -18.39
CA LEU A 95 4.25 16.03 -17.96
C LEU A 95 5.11 16.45 -19.17
N SER A 96 5.49 17.72 -19.23
CA SER A 96 6.37 18.21 -20.29
C SER A 96 7.73 17.49 -20.26
N TYR A 97 8.33 17.29 -21.45
CA TYR A 97 9.63 16.61 -21.61
C TYR A 97 10.74 17.16 -20.70
N ARG A 98 10.70 18.47 -20.41
CA ARG A 98 11.66 19.14 -19.52
C ARG A 98 11.55 18.64 -18.08
N ILE A 99 10.32 18.43 -17.57
CA ILE A 99 10.09 17.96 -16.20
C ILE A 99 10.45 16.47 -16.09
N ARG A 100 10.08 15.65 -17.08
CA ARG A 100 10.42 14.22 -17.08
C ARG A 100 11.93 13.98 -16.95
N ARG A 101 12.74 14.72 -17.72
CA ARG A 101 14.21 14.66 -17.67
C ARG A 101 14.81 15.17 -16.35
N GLN A 102 14.12 16.07 -15.65
CA GLN A 102 14.54 16.56 -14.33
C GLN A 102 14.19 15.57 -13.21
N VAL A 103 13.16 14.75 -13.41
CA VAL A 103 12.62 13.85 -12.40
C VAL A 103 13.22 12.44 -12.49
N GLU A 104 13.68 11.99 -13.66
CA GLU A 104 14.39 10.71 -13.85
C GLU A 104 15.49 10.43 -12.80
N PRO A 105 16.38 11.38 -12.45
CA PRO A 105 17.41 11.16 -11.43
C PRO A 105 16.85 11.06 -10.00
N ILE A 106 15.65 11.59 -9.77
CA ILE A 106 15.01 11.71 -8.44
C ILE A 106 14.07 10.52 -8.18
N ALA A 107 13.60 9.82 -9.22
CA ALA A 107 12.70 8.67 -9.12
C ALA A 107 13.10 7.61 -8.06
N PRO A 108 14.37 7.17 -7.93
CA PRO A 108 14.73 6.20 -6.89
C PRO A 108 14.62 6.75 -5.46
N PHE A 109 14.65 8.08 -5.29
CA PHE A 109 14.47 8.73 -3.98
C PHE A 109 13.00 9.01 -3.65
N GLY A 110 12.07 8.84 -4.57
CA GLY A 110 10.65 9.14 -4.33
C GLY A 110 10.05 8.28 -3.22
N LEU A 111 10.40 6.99 -3.15
CA LEU A 111 9.97 6.13 -2.06
C LEU A 111 10.51 6.61 -0.70
N ILE A 112 11.78 7.04 -0.65
CA ILE A 112 12.39 7.60 0.56
C ILE A 112 11.69 8.91 0.95
N ALA A 113 11.33 9.74 -0.02
CA ALA A 113 10.61 10.99 0.22
C ALA A 113 9.22 10.74 0.82
N VAL A 114 8.50 9.71 0.37
CA VAL A 114 7.21 9.29 0.98
C VAL A 114 7.39 8.95 2.44
N PHE A 115 8.37 8.11 2.78
CA PHE A 115 8.63 7.76 4.17
C PHE A 115 9.07 8.96 5.01
N ALA A 116 9.87 9.87 4.45
CA ALA A 116 10.28 11.10 5.13
C ALA A 116 9.08 12.03 5.40
N ILE A 117 8.17 12.18 4.44
CA ILE A 117 6.94 12.98 4.59
C ILE A 117 6.01 12.34 5.63
N LEU A 118 5.83 11.03 5.60
CA LEU A 118 5.03 10.29 6.59
C LEU A 118 5.63 10.29 7.99
N TRP A 119 6.90 10.66 8.15
CA TRP A 119 7.52 10.87 9.46
C TRP A 119 7.03 12.15 10.14
N ILE A 120 6.48 13.10 9.37
CA ILE A 120 5.91 14.32 9.92
C ILE A 120 4.62 13.97 10.68
N PRO A 121 4.51 14.23 11.99
CA PRO A 121 3.38 13.78 12.79
C PRO A 121 2.03 14.23 12.26
N ALA A 122 1.91 15.48 11.83
CA ALA A 122 0.67 16.02 11.28
C ALA A 122 0.23 15.31 9.98
N VAL A 123 1.19 14.97 9.11
CA VAL A 123 0.90 14.26 7.86
C VAL A 123 0.55 12.81 8.14
N ASN A 124 1.26 12.18 9.06
CA ASN A 124 0.99 10.82 9.51
C ASN A 124 -0.45 10.69 10.03
N ILE A 125 -0.85 11.59 10.93
CA ILE A 125 -2.20 11.63 11.51
C ILE A 125 -3.23 11.81 10.41
N ALA A 126 -3.10 12.84 9.57
CA ALA A 126 -4.05 13.09 8.48
C ALA A 126 -4.15 11.92 7.48
N PHE A 127 -3.03 11.24 7.23
CA PHE A 127 -2.97 10.08 6.34
C PHE A 127 -3.73 8.88 6.93
N PHE A 128 -3.48 8.54 8.20
CA PHE A 128 -4.19 7.45 8.86
C PHE A 128 -5.67 7.80 9.09
N ASP A 129 -6.00 9.05 9.42
CA ASP A 129 -7.40 9.51 9.53
C ASP A 129 -8.16 9.33 8.20
N ALA A 130 -7.51 9.57 7.06
CA ALA A 130 -8.11 9.34 5.75
C ALA A 130 -8.34 7.84 5.46
N ILE A 131 -7.37 6.98 5.81
CA ILE A 131 -7.54 5.53 5.74
C ILE A 131 -8.67 5.07 6.68
N ASP A 132 -8.76 5.71 7.85
CA ASP A 132 -9.74 5.40 8.87
C ASP A 132 -11.16 5.77 8.42
N ALA A 133 -11.33 6.94 7.83
CA ALA A 133 -12.58 7.33 7.17
C ALA A 133 -12.94 6.34 6.03
N LEU A 134 -11.97 5.94 5.21
CA LEU A 134 -12.22 5.05 4.06
C LEU A 134 -12.68 3.64 4.48
N LEU A 135 -11.99 2.94 5.39
CA LEU A 135 -12.50 1.61 5.76
C LEU A 135 -13.78 1.68 6.60
N GLY A 136 -14.05 2.80 7.28
CA GLY A 136 -15.35 3.03 7.93
C GLY A 136 -16.49 3.08 6.90
N VAL A 137 -16.28 3.77 5.77
CA VAL A 137 -17.21 3.74 4.62
C VAL A 137 -17.33 2.34 4.02
N LEU A 138 -16.25 1.54 4.04
CA LEU A 138 -16.24 0.15 3.56
C LEU A 138 -16.81 -0.86 4.56
N GLY A 139 -17.38 -0.41 5.69
CA GLY A 139 -18.08 -1.26 6.66
C GLY A 139 -17.17 -2.02 7.62
N VAL A 140 -15.88 -1.69 7.70
CA VAL A 140 -14.97 -2.28 8.68
C VAL A 140 -15.20 -1.59 10.02
N ASP A 141 -15.76 -2.33 10.99
CA ASP A 141 -16.12 -1.80 12.31
C ASP A 141 -14.89 -1.33 13.10
N ASP A 142 -15.07 -0.29 13.92
CA ASP A 142 -13.97 0.34 14.67
C ASP A 142 -13.31 -0.63 15.65
N LEU A 143 -14.08 -1.56 16.20
CA LEU A 143 -13.59 -2.61 17.10
C LEU A 143 -12.72 -3.64 16.36
N GLN A 144 -13.15 -4.10 15.19
CA GLN A 144 -12.39 -5.03 14.35
C GLN A 144 -11.09 -4.39 13.85
N ARG A 145 -11.14 -3.10 13.51
CA ARG A 145 -9.98 -2.31 13.09
C ARG A 145 -8.99 -2.10 14.24
N TYR A 146 -9.49 -1.66 15.40
CA TYR A 146 -8.67 -1.41 16.60
C TYR A 146 -8.02 -2.70 17.09
N CYS A 147 -8.79 -3.78 17.20
CA CYS A 147 -8.25 -5.07 17.62
C CYS A 147 -7.33 -5.68 16.56
N GLY A 148 -7.60 -5.53 15.27
CA GLY A 148 -6.66 -5.90 14.22
C GLY A 148 -5.33 -5.15 14.33
N TYR A 149 -5.37 -3.84 14.54
CA TYR A 149 -4.17 -3.02 14.70
C TYR A 149 -3.35 -3.37 15.96
N ASP A 150 -4.02 -3.65 17.08
CA ASP A 150 -3.37 -4.06 18.33
C ASP A 150 -2.80 -5.48 18.26
N LEU A 151 -3.49 -6.41 17.59
CA LEU A 151 -3.04 -7.79 17.40
C LEU A 151 -1.79 -7.87 16.51
N TYR A 152 -1.75 -7.08 15.43
CA TYR A 152 -0.62 -7.07 14.49
C TYR A 152 0.57 -6.24 14.95
N ARG A 153 0.40 -5.42 15.99
CA ARG A 153 1.51 -4.85 16.77
C ARG A 153 2.00 -5.84 17.84
N PHE A 154 2.21 -7.09 17.45
CA PHE A 154 2.58 -8.18 18.35
C PHE A 154 3.82 -7.87 19.21
N TRP A 155 4.71 -6.97 18.76
CA TRP A 155 5.85 -6.50 19.55
C TRP A 155 5.45 -5.70 20.80
N LYS A 156 4.24 -5.11 20.87
CA LYS A 156 3.69 -4.54 22.10
C LYS A 156 3.31 -5.60 23.13
N ALA A 157 2.82 -6.75 22.66
CA ALA A 157 2.54 -7.90 23.53
C ALA A 157 3.83 -8.40 24.21
N PHE A 158 4.96 -8.38 23.49
CA PHE A 158 6.28 -8.67 24.06
C PHE A 158 6.63 -7.75 25.24
N PHE A 159 6.16 -6.50 25.22
CA PHE A 159 6.34 -5.53 26.31
C PHE A 159 5.16 -5.47 27.31
N GLY A 160 4.15 -6.33 27.16
CA GLY A 160 2.98 -6.35 28.05
C GLY A 160 1.99 -5.18 27.87
N GLU A 161 2.08 -4.44 26.77
CA GLU A 161 1.24 -3.26 26.48
C GLU A 161 0.00 -3.59 25.62
N GLN A 162 -0.27 -4.87 25.38
CA GLN A 162 -1.39 -5.30 24.53
C GLN A 162 -2.72 -5.17 25.27
N ASN A 163 -3.76 -4.69 24.57
CA ASN A 163 -5.06 -4.45 25.18
C ASN A 163 -5.80 -5.79 25.40
N PRO A 164 -6.13 -6.17 26.65
CA PRO A 164 -6.81 -7.44 26.93
C PRO A 164 -8.20 -7.54 26.30
N GLY A 165 -8.82 -6.41 25.91
CA GLY A 165 -10.10 -6.40 25.20
C GLY A 165 -10.05 -6.93 23.76
N CYS A 166 -8.86 -7.10 23.19
CA CYS A 166 -8.64 -7.58 21.83
C CYS A 166 -7.96 -8.96 21.76
N ALA A 167 -7.73 -9.59 22.91
CA ALA A 167 -7.16 -10.93 22.98
C ALA A 167 -8.16 -11.97 22.44
N VAL A 168 -7.72 -12.78 21.49
CA VAL A 168 -8.46 -13.89 20.86
C VAL A 168 -7.84 -15.24 21.21
#